data_AF-A0A6L3EX86-F1
#
_entry.id   AF-A0A6L3EX86-F1
#
_cell.length_a   1.000
_cell.length_b   1.000
_cell.length_c   1.000
_cell.angle_alpha   90.00
_cell.angle_beta   90.00
_cell.angle_gamma   90.00
#
_symmetry.space_group_name_H-M   'P 1'
#
loop_
_entity.id
_entity.type
_entity.pdbx_description
1 polymer ?
#
loop_
_entity_poly.entity_id
_entity_poly.type
_entity_poly.pdbx_seq_one_letter_code
_entity_poly.pdbx_strand_id
1 'polypeptide(L)'
;EEMRTQYPKIVEAFSQGKFPDYIIDQLKEILKRMGKRPYVVRSSSLLEDNFSYSFAGKYASCFCFNEGNEEKDLKTLTDAIRQIYASVFNPEAMAVRMEHELIDYDERMAVMIQPLRGTKYGRYFWPTISGTGISFNPLLEKDDKAFNDGILRLVWGYDDTIGELFDSQDVSIIPLKKPKLSTSSRQPFRFISPQDRIKVIDIKEHKFKQIPTEALLHPGCPDLTYIAKTADGAPITEDKTTSEQEIRLTFDYLMGDPKFIKLMRTSLMRLENVYDTPIIVEFVVDLMPNASGVDYKLFILQCHPYLDDGE
;
A
#
# COMPACT_ATOMS: atom_id res chain seq x y z
N GLU A 1 12.71 -18.73 23.32
CA GLU A 1 12.64 -20.14 22.88
C GLU A 1 11.30 -20.78 23.16
N GLU A 2 10.84 -20.82 24.42
CA GLU A 2 9.56 -21.45 24.78
C GLU A 2 8.35 -20.90 23.99
N MET A 3 8.25 -19.58 23.83
CA MET A 3 7.18 -18.95 23.02
C MET A 3 7.14 -19.44 21.58
N ARG A 4 8.30 -19.63 20.95
CA ARG A 4 8.39 -20.13 19.56
C ARG A 4 7.89 -21.57 19.46
N THR A 5 8.19 -22.40 20.46
CA THR A 5 7.73 -23.80 20.52
C THR A 5 6.23 -23.91 20.81
N GLN A 6 5.66 -22.99 21.60
CA GLN A 6 4.24 -23.01 21.94
C GLN A 6 3.35 -22.37 20.86
N TYR A 7 3.86 -21.39 20.12
CA TYR A 7 3.08 -20.63 19.14
C TYR A 7 2.32 -21.49 18.11
N PRO A 8 2.89 -22.54 17.50
CA PRO A 8 2.13 -23.42 16.61
C PRO A 8 0.90 -24.05 17.24
N LYS A 9 0.96 -24.41 18.54
CA LYS A 9 -0.18 -24.96 19.28
C LYS A 9 -1.25 -23.91 19.55
N ILE A 10 -0.84 -22.66 19.78
CA ILE A 10 -1.76 -21.53 19.92
C ILE A 10 -2.50 -21.31 18.61
N VAL A 11 -1.77 -21.24 17.48
CA VAL A 11 -2.36 -21.12 16.14
C VAL A 11 -3.34 -22.26 15.87
N GLU A 12 -2.98 -23.50 16.20
CA GLU A 12 -3.87 -24.65 16.07
C GLU A 12 -5.15 -24.50 16.93
N ALA A 13 -5.01 -24.08 18.19
CA ALA A 13 -6.15 -23.84 19.07
C ALA A 13 -7.11 -22.76 18.51
N PHE A 14 -6.57 -21.64 18.01
CA PHE A 14 -7.36 -20.59 17.35
C PHE A 14 -8.04 -21.12 16.08
N SER A 15 -7.36 -21.96 15.29
CA SER A 15 -7.91 -22.53 14.05
C SER A 15 -9.17 -23.39 14.29
N GLN A 16 -9.27 -23.99 15.48
CA GLN A 16 -10.43 -24.80 15.90
C GLN A 16 -11.54 -23.97 16.56
N GLY A 17 -11.30 -22.68 16.81
CA GLY A 17 -12.28 -21.76 17.39
C GLY A 17 -13.52 -21.62 16.53
N LYS A 18 -14.69 -21.56 17.18
CA LYS A 18 -15.99 -21.39 16.51
C LYS A 18 -16.49 -19.97 16.70
N PHE A 19 -16.90 -19.35 15.59
CA PHE A 19 -17.63 -18.09 15.64
C PHE A 19 -19.09 -18.36 15.99
N PRO A 20 -19.75 -17.50 16.78
CA PRO A 20 -21.19 -17.53 16.95
C PRO A 20 -21.93 -17.39 15.62
N ASP A 21 -23.10 -18.00 15.50
CA ASP A 21 -23.89 -18.01 14.24
C ASP A 21 -24.19 -16.59 13.73
N TYR A 22 -24.50 -15.65 14.64
CA TYR A 22 -24.78 -14.26 14.26
C TYR A 22 -23.57 -13.56 13.62
N ILE A 23 -22.33 -13.91 14.01
CA ILE A 23 -21.11 -13.40 13.39
C ILE A 23 -20.95 -14.03 12.00
N ILE A 24 -21.19 -15.33 11.88
CA ILE A 24 -21.13 -16.02 10.59
C ILE A 24 -22.09 -15.38 9.57
N ASP A 25 -23.31 -15.05 9.98
CA ASP A 25 -24.29 -14.42 9.09
C ASP A 25 -23.86 -12.99 8.67
N GLN A 26 -23.27 -12.23 9.58
CA GLN A 26 -22.69 -10.92 9.24
C GLN A 26 -21.51 -11.05 8.26
N LEU A 27 -20.62 -12.04 8.45
CA LEU A 27 -19.49 -12.29 7.56
C LEU A 27 -19.95 -12.69 6.14
N LYS A 28 -21.02 -13.48 6.02
CA LYS A 28 -21.64 -13.80 4.72
C LYS A 28 -22.14 -12.54 4.00
N GLU A 29 -22.80 -11.65 4.72
CA GLU A 29 -23.26 -10.38 4.15
C GLU A 29 -22.10 -9.48 3.71
N ILE A 30 -21.00 -9.45 4.46
CA ILE A 30 -19.76 -8.76 4.06
C ILE A 30 -19.22 -9.37 2.75
N LEU A 31 -19.09 -10.69 2.66
CA LEU A 31 -18.65 -11.38 1.44
C LEU A 31 -19.54 -11.06 0.24
N LYS A 32 -20.85 -11.07 0.43
CA LYS A 32 -21.82 -10.71 -0.62
C LYS A 32 -21.62 -9.29 -1.13
N ARG A 33 -21.37 -8.32 -0.23
CA ARG A 33 -21.08 -6.92 -0.60
C ARG A 33 -19.75 -6.74 -1.32
N MET A 34 -18.72 -7.49 -0.90
CA MET A 34 -17.40 -7.46 -1.55
C MET A 34 -17.42 -8.13 -2.93
N GLY A 35 -18.32 -9.10 -3.13
CA GLY A 35 -18.39 -9.89 -4.34
C GLY A 35 -17.10 -10.66 -4.57
N LYS A 36 -16.66 -10.72 -5.83
CA LYS A 36 -15.47 -11.49 -6.27
C LYS A 36 -14.17 -10.71 -6.23
N ARG A 37 -14.15 -9.55 -5.56
CA ARG A 37 -12.92 -8.76 -5.41
C ARG A 37 -11.99 -9.41 -4.39
N PRO A 38 -10.68 -9.51 -4.66
CA PRO A 38 -9.69 -9.82 -3.63
C PRO A 38 -9.81 -8.82 -2.47
N TYR A 39 -9.50 -9.26 -1.25
CA TYR A 39 -9.56 -8.43 -0.05
C TYR A 39 -8.44 -8.82 0.91
N VAL A 40 -8.16 -7.94 1.85
CA VAL A 40 -7.23 -8.18 2.94
C VAL A 40 -7.99 -8.17 4.26
N VAL A 41 -7.65 -9.13 5.12
CA VAL A 41 -8.05 -9.16 6.53
C VAL A 41 -6.83 -8.69 7.32
N ARG A 42 -6.92 -7.53 7.96
CA ARG A 42 -5.82 -6.91 8.71
C ARG A 42 -6.11 -6.92 10.20
N SER A 43 -5.04 -7.03 10.96
CA SER A 43 -5.02 -6.63 12.37
C SER A 43 -5.25 -5.12 12.49
N SER A 44 -5.93 -4.74 13.56
CA SER A 44 -6.10 -3.36 14.00
C SER A 44 -6.09 -3.40 15.52
N SER A 45 -4.86 -3.36 16.02
CA SER A 45 -4.52 -3.54 17.43
C SER A 45 -4.49 -2.20 18.17
N LEU A 46 -4.79 -2.18 19.48
CA LEU A 46 -4.63 -0.98 20.29
C LEU A 46 -3.17 -0.57 20.44
N LEU A 47 -2.26 -1.55 20.49
CA LEU A 47 -0.82 -1.32 20.52
C LEU A 47 -0.25 -0.85 19.17
N GLU A 48 -0.86 -1.20 18.04
CA GLU A 48 -0.49 -0.64 16.72
C GLU A 48 -0.79 0.86 16.64
N ASP A 49 -1.82 1.33 17.35
CA ASP A 49 -2.21 2.74 17.41
C ASP A 49 -1.46 3.53 18.49
N ASN A 50 -0.58 2.89 19.26
CA ASN A 50 0.14 3.55 20.35
C ASN A 50 1.34 4.35 19.83
N PHE A 51 1.32 5.67 20.05
CA PHE A 51 2.37 6.60 19.64
C PHE A 51 3.75 6.34 20.28
N SER A 52 3.82 5.58 21.38
CA SER A 52 5.08 5.35 22.09
C SER A 52 5.87 4.14 21.59
N TYR A 53 5.22 3.17 20.92
CA TYR A 53 5.85 1.92 20.52
C TYR A 53 5.30 1.46 19.16
N SER A 54 6.14 1.41 18.12
CA SER A 54 5.72 0.93 16.82
C SER A 54 5.53 -0.60 16.84
N PHE A 55 4.28 -1.03 16.91
CA PHE A 55 3.85 -2.41 16.62
C PHE A 55 3.45 -2.62 15.16
N ALA A 56 3.58 -1.58 14.33
CA ALA A 56 3.26 -1.61 12.91
C ALA A 56 3.95 -2.79 12.21
N GLY A 57 3.16 -3.64 11.57
CA GLY A 57 3.66 -4.79 10.79
C GLY A 57 4.02 -6.03 11.61
N LYS A 58 3.84 -6.05 12.93
CA LYS A 58 4.16 -7.22 13.79
C LYS A 58 3.02 -8.24 13.88
N TYR A 59 1.79 -7.80 13.64
CA TYR A 59 0.61 -8.66 13.58
C TYR A 59 0.29 -9.10 12.15
N ALA A 60 -0.50 -10.18 12.01
CA ALA A 60 -0.74 -10.77 10.71
C ALA A 60 -1.62 -9.86 9.83
N SER A 61 -1.41 -9.97 8.52
CA SER A 61 -2.34 -9.51 7.48
C SER A 61 -2.54 -10.63 6.47
N CYS A 62 -3.79 -11.04 6.28
CA CYS A 62 -4.14 -12.19 5.46
C CYS A 62 -4.84 -11.73 4.18
N PHE A 63 -4.21 -11.98 3.04
CA PHE A 63 -4.81 -11.68 1.74
C PHE A 63 -5.66 -12.85 1.27
N CYS A 64 -6.87 -12.54 0.81
CA CYS A 64 -7.92 -13.50 0.51
C CYS A 64 -8.50 -13.26 -0.88
N PHE A 65 -8.88 -14.36 -1.54
CA PHE A 65 -9.36 -14.37 -2.91
C PHE A 65 -10.73 -15.04 -2.96
N ASN A 66 -11.77 -14.24 -3.18
CA ASN A 66 -13.16 -14.70 -3.31
C ASN A 66 -13.39 -15.34 -4.69
N GLU A 67 -12.78 -16.47 -5.00
CA GLU A 67 -13.00 -17.19 -6.26
C GLU A 67 -13.74 -18.52 -6.07
N GLY A 68 -14.09 -18.87 -4.83
CA GLY A 68 -14.81 -20.09 -4.50
C GLY A 68 -16.34 -19.98 -4.61
N ASN A 69 -17.02 -20.98 -4.05
CA ASN A 69 -18.43 -20.86 -3.68
C ASN A 69 -18.55 -20.16 -2.31
N GLU A 70 -19.77 -19.82 -1.91
CA GLU A 70 -20.03 -19.10 -0.65
C GLU A 70 -19.41 -19.78 0.58
N GLU A 71 -19.48 -21.12 0.66
CA GLU A 71 -18.92 -21.89 1.76
C GLU A 71 -17.38 -21.81 1.80
N LYS A 72 -16.72 -21.94 0.66
CA LYS A 72 -15.26 -21.83 0.56
C LYS A 72 -14.79 -20.40 0.87
N ASP A 73 -15.46 -19.39 0.33
CA ASP A 73 -15.14 -17.98 0.57
C ASP A 73 -15.34 -17.63 2.06
N LEU A 74 -16.42 -18.12 2.69
CA LEU A 74 -16.66 -17.99 4.13
C LEU A 74 -15.59 -18.70 4.97
N LYS A 75 -15.19 -19.91 4.58
CA LYS A 75 -14.12 -20.63 5.26
C LYS A 75 -12.81 -19.85 5.18
N THR A 76 -12.43 -19.36 4.00
CA THR A 76 -11.24 -18.52 3.81
C THR A 76 -11.28 -17.27 4.69
N LEU A 77 -12.41 -16.56 4.74
CA LEU A 77 -12.56 -15.39 5.60
C LEU A 77 -12.43 -15.73 7.08
N THR A 78 -13.13 -16.76 7.56
CA THR A 78 -13.10 -17.14 8.98
C THR A 78 -11.72 -17.66 9.40
N ASP A 79 -11.03 -18.40 8.54
CA ASP A 79 -9.66 -18.86 8.79
C ASP A 79 -8.68 -17.69 8.87
N ALA A 80 -8.81 -16.71 7.97
CA ALA A 80 -8.02 -15.49 8.03
C ALA A 80 -8.24 -14.73 9.35
N ILE A 81 -9.49 -14.55 9.78
CA ILE A 81 -9.81 -13.89 11.06
C ILE A 81 -9.20 -14.63 12.26
N ARG A 82 -9.25 -15.98 12.28
CA ARG A 82 -8.60 -16.78 13.32
C ARG A 82 -7.08 -16.57 13.32
N GLN A 83 -6.47 -16.49 12.15
CA GLN A 83 -5.04 -16.21 12.01
C GLN A 83 -4.67 -14.82 12.55
N ILE A 84 -5.52 -13.80 12.32
CA ILE A 84 -5.34 -12.47 12.93
C ILE A 84 -5.33 -12.57 14.46
N TYR A 85 -6.33 -13.22 15.07
CA TYR A 85 -6.36 -13.36 16.52
C TYR A 85 -5.20 -14.19 17.09
N ALA A 86 -4.79 -15.24 16.40
CA ALA A 86 -3.61 -16.01 16.80
C ALA A 86 -2.33 -15.15 16.76
N SER A 87 -2.22 -14.22 15.81
CA SER A 87 -1.03 -13.38 15.64
C SER A 87 -0.75 -12.45 16.81
N VAL A 88 -1.73 -12.19 17.69
CA VAL A 88 -1.53 -11.47 18.96
C VAL A 88 -0.43 -12.12 19.81
N PHE A 89 -0.29 -13.45 19.71
CA PHE A 89 0.69 -14.25 20.42
C PHE A 89 1.94 -14.59 19.59
N ASN A 90 2.16 -13.89 18.46
CA ASN A 90 3.36 -14.05 17.65
C ASN A 90 4.61 -13.82 18.54
N PRO A 91 5.59 -14.73 18.57
CA PRO A 91 6.81 -14.58 19.35
C PRO A 91 7.54 -13.24 19.16
N GLU A 92 7.52 -12.67 17.95
CA GLU A 92 8.14 -11.37 17.66
C GLU A 92 7.35 -10.22 18.28
N ALA A 93 6.02 -10.23 18.17
CA ALA A 93 5.16 -9.26 18.84
C ALA A 93 5.28 -9.36 20.36
N MET A 94 5.33 -10.59 20.90
CA MET A 94 5.48 -10.85 22.33
C MET A 94 6.85 -10.42 22.86
N ALA A 95 7.94 -10.59 22.09
CA ALA A 95 9.26 -10.11 22.47
C ALA A 95 9.28 -8.59 22.65
N VAL A 96 8.70 -7.86 21.69
CA VAL A 96 8.60 -6.39 21.77
C VAL A 96 7.74 -5.96 22.95
N ARG A 97 6.65 -6.68 23.24
CA ARG A 97 5.85 -6.43 24.44
C ARG A 97 6.65 -6.64 25.73
N MET A 98 7.51 -7.66 25.79
CA MET A 98 8.39 -7.85 26.95
C MET A 98 9.40 -6.72 27.11
N GLU A 99 10.04 -6.31 26.01
CA GLU A 99 11.04 -5.23 26.01
C GLU A 99 10.48 -3.91 26.55
N HIS A 100 9.19 -3.66 26.33
CA HIS A 100 8.51 -2.44 26.76
C HIS A 100 7.62 -2.64 27.99
N GLU A 101 7.75 -3.77 28.71
CA GLU A 101 6.96 -4.07 29.93
C GLU A 101 5.42 -4.13 29.70
N LEU A 102 5.00 -4.47 28.48
CA LEU A 102 3.60 -4.58 28.03
C LEU A 102 3.08 -6.02 28.00
N ILE A 103 3.72 -6.96 28.71
CA ILE A 103 3.34 -8.37 28.68
C ILE A 103 1.94 -8.62 29.27
N ASP A 104 1.59 -7.88 30.32
CA ASP A 104 0.29 -7.98 31.01
C ASP A 104 -0.77 -7.04 30.43
N TYR A 105 -0.44 -6.29 29.36
CA TYR A 105 -1.40 -5.43 28.68
C TYR A 105 -2.52 -6.26 28.04
N ASP A 106 -3.78 -5.90 28.29
CA ASP A 106 -4.95 -6.53 27.65
C ASP A 106 -5.03 -6.07 26.19
N GLU A 107 -4.28 -6.73 25.32
CA GLU A 107 -4.22 -6.37 23.90
C GLU A 107 -5.55 -6.72 23.21
N ARG A 108 -6.25 -5.68 22.75
CA ARG A 108 -7.52 -5.82 22.04
C ARG A 108 -7.31 -5.69 20.55
N MET A 109 -7.70 -6.75 19.85
CA MET A 109 -7.58 -6.84 18.40
C MET A 109 -8.94 -6.64 17.74
N ALA A 110 -9.10 -5.53 17.02
CA ALA A 110 -10.11 -5.41 15.99
C ALA A 110 -9.62 -6.08 14.70
N VAL A 111 -10.56 -6.42 13.81
CA VAL A 111 -10.24 -7.04 12.52
C VAL A 111 -10.84 -6.19 11.40
N MET A 112 -9.98 -5.70 10.51
CA MET A 112 -10.38 -4.90 9.37
C MET A 112 -10.45 -5.77 8.12
N ILE A 113 -11.60 -5.79 7.45
CA ILE A 113 -11.80 -6.52 6.19
C ILE A 113 -11.97 -5.50 5.07
N GLN A 114 -10.99 -5.42 4.17
CA GLN A 114 -10.89 -4.36 3.18
C GLN A 114 -10.71 -4.92 1.76
N PRO A 115 -11.58 -4.58 0.80
CA PRO A 115 -11.38 -4.91 -0.61
C PRO A 115 -10.08 -4.31 -1.12
N LEU A 116 -9.29 -5.12 -1.83
CA LEU A 116 -8.11 -4.64 -2.51
C LEU A 116 -8.50 -3.81 -3.74
N ARG A 117 -7.72 -2.76 -3.99
CA ARG A 117 -7.83 -1.93 -5.18
C ARG A 117 -6.92 -2.47 -6.27
N GLY A 118 -7.40 -2.39 -7.51
CA GLY A 118 -6.67 -2.84 -8.68
C GLY A 118 -7.56 -3.15 -9.87
N THR A 119 -6.90 -3.30 -11.01
CA THR A 119 -7.50 -3.71 -12.27
C THR A 119 -6.93 -5.06 -12.65
N LYS A 120 -7.80 -5.94 -13.15
CA LYS A 120 -7.38 -7.23 -13.70
C LYS A 120 -6.88 -7.03 -15.13
N TYR A 121 -5.69 -7.53 -15.41
CA TYR A 121 -5.16 -7.64 -16.77
C TYR A 121 -4.51 -9.00 -16.96
N GLY A 122 -5.05 -9.77 -17.90
CA GLY A 122 -4.69 -11.18 -18.08
C GLY A 122 -4.87 -11.98 -16.79
N ARG A 123 -3.77 -12.56 -16.29
CA ARG A 123 -3.74 -13.37 -15.04
C ARG A 123 -3.43 -12.55 -13.79
N TYR A 124 -3.10 -11.28 -13.92
CA TYR A 124 -2.61 -10.46 -12.83
C TYR A 124 -3.63 -9.39 -12.42
N PHE A 125 -3.57 -8.98 -11.17
CA PHE A 125 -4.39 -7.92 -10.58
C PHE A 125 -3.49 -6.96 -9.79
N TRP A 126 -3.58 -5.66 -10.08
CA TRP A 126 -2.78 -4.64 -9.38
C TRP A 126 -3.38 -3.24 -9.52
N PRO A 127 -3.12 -2.31 -8.59
CA PRO A 127 -3.48 -0.91 -8.75
C PRO A 127 -2.55 -0.21 -9.74
N THR A 128 -3.09 0.69 -10.55
CA THR A 128 -2.28 1.47 -11.50
C THR A 128 -1.27 2.34 -10.76
N ILE A 129 -1.65 2.97 -9.66
CA ILE A 129 -0.71 3.74 -8.84
C ILE A 129 -0.99 3.40 -7.39
N SER A 130 0.06 3.07 -6.66
CA SER A 130 0.03 3.09 -5.19
C SER A 130 1.27 3.80 -4.67
N GLY A 131 1.30 4.02 -3.36
CA GLY A 131 2.47 4.59 -2.74
C GLY A 131 2.23 5.15 -1.37
N THR A 132 3.24 5.87 -0.91
CA THR A 132 3.32 6.45 0.42
C THR A 132 3.53 7.95 0.31
N GLY A 133 2.80 8.73 1.10
CA GLY A 133 2.92 10.19 1.13
C GLY A 133 3.17 10.70 2.54
N ILE A 134 4.11 11.63 2.69
CA ILE A 134 4.37 12.33 3.95
C ILE A 134 3.90 13.79 3.80
N SER A 135 3.26 14.34 4.84
CA SER A 135 2.75 15.72 4.81
C SER A 135 3.83 16.80 4.76
N PHE A 136 5.06 16.47 5.13
CA PHE A 136 6.24 17.32 4.98
C PHE A 136 7.30 16.65 4.11
N ASN A 137 8.32 17.40 3.72
CA ASN A 137 9.45 16.91 2.95
C ASN A 137 10.69 16.78 3.85
N PRO A 138 11.03 15.57 4.32
CA PRO A 138 12.19 15.34 5.20
C PRO A 138 13.53 15.54 4.49
N LEU A 139 13.57 15.70 3.16
CA LEU A 139 14.79 16.00 2.40
C LEU A 139 15.19 17.48 2.44
N LEU A 140 14.37 18.32 3.07
CA LEU A 140 14.58 19.77 3.16
C LEU A 140 14.80 20.20 4.61
N GLU A 141 15.56 21.28 4.78
CA GLU A 141 15.69 21.97 6.05
C GLU A 141 14.33 22.54 6.50
N LYS A 142 14.09 22.58 7.82
CA LYS A 142 12.82 23.03 8.41
C LYS A 142 12.45 24.49 8.07
N ASP A 143 13.44 25.32 7.71
CA ASP A 143 13.25 26.72 7.33
C ASP A 143 12.99 26.91 5.82
N ASP A 144 13.10 25.85 5.01
CA ASP A 144 12.74 25.91 3.60
C ASP A 144 11.23 26.12 3.45
N LYS A 145 10.85 27.09 2.61
CA LYS A 145 9.44 27.37 2.28
C LYS A 145 8.71 26.16 1.70
N ALA A 146 9.43 25.14 1.22
CA ALA A 146 8.93 23.91 0.64
C ALA A 146 8.81 22.74 1.64
N PHE A 147 9.25 22.92 2.88
CA PHE A 147 9.26 21.87 3.90
C PHE A 147 7.85 21.27 4.12
N ASN A 148 6.83 22.10 4.32
CA ASN A 148 5.44 21.66 4.56
C ASN A 148 4.64 21.36 3.27
N ASP A 149 5.29 21.20 2.11
CA ASP A 149 4.56 20.89 0.88
C ASP A 149 4.34 19.39 0.66
N GLY A 150 5.01 18.54 1.44
CA GLY A 150 4.90 17.08 1.38
C GLY A 150 5.75 16.44 0.28
N ILE A 151 5.93 15.13 0.43
CA ILE A 151 6.65 14.27 -0.52
C ILE A 151 5.87 12.98 -0.77
N LEU A 152 5.95 12.46 -1.99
CA LEU A 152 5.35 11.18 -2.35
C LEU A 152 6.44 10.21 -2.80
N ARG A 153 6.27 8.93 -2.44
CA ARG A 153 6.85 7.79 -3.12
C ARG A 153 5.77 7.14 -3.96
N LEU A 154 5.95 7.04 -5.27
CA LEU A 154 5.02 6.36 -6.17
C LEU A 154 5.61 5.05 -6.69
N VAL A 155 4.75 4.03 -6.76
CA VAL A 155 5.05 2.72 -7.33
C VAL A 155 3.97 2.31 -8.32
N TRP A 156 4.36 1.52 -9.32
CA TRP A 156 3.44 0.87 -10.23
C TRP A 156 3.11 -0.52 -9.67
N GLY A 157 1.85 -0.81 -9.41
CA GLY A 157 1.45 -2.02 -8.67
C GLY A 157 1.36 -1.80 -7.17
N TYR A 158 1.37 -2.89 -6.39
CA TYR A 158 1.23 -2.82 -4.93
C TYR A 158 2.52 -2.40 -4.23
N ASP A 159 2.37 -1.60 -3.18
CA ASP A 159 3.46 -1.22 -2.28
C ASP A 159 3.44 -2.09 -1.01
N ASP A 160 4.61 -2.54 -0.56
CA ASP A 160 4.80 -3.22 0.73
C ASP A 160 5.81 -2.54 1.66
N THR A 161 6.46 -1.47 1.18
CA THR A 161 7.41 -0.70 1.97
C THR A 161 6.67 0.47 2.61
N ILE A 162 6.16 0.24 3.82
CA ILE A 162 5.59 1.27 4.69
C ILE A 162 6.75 1.79 5.55
N GLY A 163 6.93 3.11 5.64
CA GLY A 163 8.00 3.73 6.43
C GLY A 163 9.37 3.77 5.77
N GLU A 164 9.71 2.82 4.90
CA GLU A 164 10.98 2.76 4.16
C GLU A 164 10.99 3.66 2.90
N LEU A 165 10.66 4.94 3.05
CA LEU A 165 10.54 5.87 1.92
C LEU A 165 11.83 6.03 1.10
N PHE A 166 13.00 5.81 1.71
CA PHE A 166 14.31 6.10 1.12
C PHE A 166 15.23 4.87 0.97
N ASP A 167 14.85 3.70 1.49
CA ASP A 167 15.76 2.53 1.55
C ASP A 167 15.80 1.72 0.24
N SER A 168 14.79 1.85 -0.62
CA SER A 168 14.76 1.16 -1.91
C SER A 168 15.28 2.04 -3.05
N GLN A 169 16.30 1.58 -3.79
CA GLN A 169 16.93 2.32 -4.90
C GLN A 169 16.02 2.47 -6.15
N ASP A 170 14.89 1.77 -6.21
CA ASP A 170 14.07 1.61 -7.43
C ASP A 170 12.68 2.25 -7.36
N VAL A 171 12.60 3.48 -6.84
CA VAL A 171 11.30 4.14 -6.58
C VAL A 171 11.29 5.61 -6.97
N SER A 172 10.11 6.09 -7.34
CA SER A 172 9.93 7.48 -7.74
C SER A 172 9.54 8.36 -6.56
N ILE A 173 10.47 9.20 -6.13
CA ILE A 173 10.26 10.19 -5.06
C ILE A 173 9.94 11.55 -5.67
N ILE A 174 8.81 12.14 -5.27
CA ILE A 174 8.23 13.32 -5.90
C ILE A 174 7.96 14.41 -4.84
N PRO A 175 8.75 15.50 -4.81
CA PRO A 175 8.46 16.65 -3.97
C PRO A 175 7.28 17.44 -4.54
N LEU A 176 6.25 17.66 -3.75
CA LEU A 176 4.98 18.21 -4.24
C LEU A 176 5.00 19.72 -4.55
N LYS A 177 5.97 20.50 -4.05
CA LYS A 177 6.13 21.91 -4.44
C LYS A 177 6.66 22.08 -5.84
N LYS A 178 7.64 21.25 -6.20
CA LYS A 178 8.35 21.34 -7.48
C LYS A 178 8.55 19.93 -8.04
N PRO A 179 7.47 19.28 -8.52
CA PRO A 179 7.52 17.87 -8.97
C PRO A 179 8.48 17.62 -10.13
N LYS A 180 8.83 18.67 -10.89
CA LYS A 180 9.75 18.61 -12.03
C LYS A 180 11.14 19.20 -11.75
N LEU A 181 11.40 19.77 -10.57
CA LEU A 181 12.77 20.27 -10.31
C LEU A 181 13.70 19.08 -10.12
N SER A 182 14.65 18.95 -11.05
CA SER A 182 15.92 18.29 -10.78
C SER A 182 16.55 18.97 -9.58
N THR A 183 16.97 18.21 -8.56
CA THR A 183 17.87 18.70 -7.52
C THR A 183 19.19 19.07 -8.20
N SER A 184 19.32 20.32 -8.60
CA SER A 184 20.55 20.82 -9.19
C SER A 184 21.65 20.86 -8.12
N SER A 185 22.71 20.09 -8.38
CA SER A 185 24.11 20.25 -7.97
C SER A 185 24.55 20.14 -6.50
N ARG A 186 23.68 19.88 -5.51
CA ARG A 186 24.14 19.55 -4.14
C ARG A 186 23.45 18.40 -3.39
N GLN A 187 22.45 17.76 -3.98
CA GLN A 187 21.82 16.55 -3.40
C GLN A 187 21.56 15.50 -4.50
N PRO A 188 22.05 14.25 -4.35
CA PRO A 188 22.13 13.25 -5.41
C PRO A 188 20.82 12.46 -5.63
N PHE A 189 19.65 13.05 -5.40
CA PHE A 189 18.40 12.29 -5.41
C PHE A 189 17.53 12.65 -6.60
N ARG A 190 17.97 12.20 -7.78
CA ARG A 190 17.07 11.82 -8.86
C ARG A 190 16.96 10.29 -8.84
N PHE A 191 16.14 9.74 -7.95
CA PHE A 191 15.69 8.36 -8.11
C PHE A 191 14.46 8.39 -9.02
N ILE A 192 14.71 8.53 -10.33
CA ILE A 192 13.78 7.96 -11.31
C ILE A 192 14.52 6.73 -11.82
N SER A 193 14.79 5.79 -10.91
CA SER A 193 15.06 4.43 -11.36
C SER A 193 13.68 3.88 -11.73
N PRO A 194 13.46 3.48 -13.00
CA PRO A 194 12.22 2.78 -13.33
C PRO A 194 12.18 1.54 -12.46
N GLN A 195 11.10 1.40 -11.69
CA GLN A 195 10.89 0.23 -10.85
C GLN A 195 11.12 -1.05 -11.68
N ASP A 196 12.17 -1.81 -11.40
CA ASP A 196 12.55 -2.99 -12.19
C ASP A 196 11.57 -4.16 -11.99
N ARG A 197 10.87 -4.17 -10.85
CA ARG A 197 9.92 -5.23 -10.49
C ARG A 197 8.59 -4.66 -10.05
N ILE A 198 7.51 -5.17 -10.63
CA ILE A 198 6.15 -4.87 -10.20
C ILE A 198 5.62 -5.96 -9.27
N LYS A 199 5.09 -5.53 -8.13
CA LYS A 199 4.31 -6.39 -7.23
C LYS A 199 2.86 -6.45 -7.68
N VAL A 200 2.43 -7.63 -8.08
CA VAL A 200 1.07 -7.94 -8.55
C VAL A 200 0.48 -9.09 -7.74
N ILE A 201 -0.83 -9.25 -7.84
CA ILE A 201 -1.51 -10.49 -7.45
C ILE A 201 -1.60 -11.39 -8.67
N ASP A 202 -1.12 -12.62 -8.55
CA ASP A 202 -1.38 -13.67 -9.51
C ASP A 202 -2.69 -14.37 -9.16
N ILE A 203 -3.73 -14.07 -9.93
CA ILE A 203 -5.09 -14.54 -9.67
C ILE A 203 -5.17 -16.07 -9.78
N LYS A 204 -4.36 -16.71 -10.64
CA LYS A 204 -4.38 -18.17 -10.77
C LYS A 204 -3.75 -18.89 -9.58
N GLU A 205 -2.77 -18.25 -8.94
CA GLU A 205 -2.01 -18.83 -7.83
C GLU A 205 -2.42 -18.28 -6.46
N HIS A 206 -3.38 -17.34 -6.42
CA HIS A 206 -3.89 -16.71 -5.19
C HIS A 206 -2.77 -16.19 -4.29
N LYS A 207 -1.79 -15.50 -4.88
CA LYS A 207 -0.65 -14.93 -4.14
C LYS A 207 -0.07 -13.70 -4.79
N PHE A 208 0.61 -12.89 -3.97
CA PHE A 208 1.46 -11.83 -4.48
C PHE A 208 2.69 -12.42 -5.19
N LYS A 209 3.10 -11.73 -6.26
CA LYS A 209 4.35 -11.98 -6.97
C LYS A 209 5.00 -10.66 -7.30
N GLN A 210 6.31 -10.60 -7.15
CA GLN A 210 7.10 -9.60 -7.85
C GLN A 210 7.53 -10.20 -9.19
N ILE A 211 7.28 -9.51 -10.30
CA ILE A 211 7.69 -9.92 -11.64
C ILE A 211 8.43 -8.76 -12.32
N PRO A 212 9.28 -9.01 -13.33
CA PRO A 212 9.93 -7.94 -14.09
C PRO A 212 8.90 -6.97 -14.66
N THR A 213 9.15 -5.67 -14.55
CA THR A 213 8.25 -4.62 -15.04
C THR A 213 8.01 -4.74 -16.54
N GLU A 214 9.03 -5.11 -17.31
CA GLU A 214 8.98 -5.31 -18.77
C GLU A 214 7.99 -6.43 -19.16
N ALA A 215 7.68 -7.35 -18.25
CA ALA A 215 6.71 -8.41 -18.51
C ALA A 215 5.27 -7.87 -18.67
N LEU A 216 4.98 -6.67 -18.16
CA LEU A 216 3.68 -6.01 -18.26
C LEU A 216 3.76 -4.67 -19.00
N LEU A 217 4.94 -4.06 -19.09
CA LEU A 217 5.13 -2.74 -19.69
C LEU A 217 5.20 -2.80 -21.22
N HIS A 218 4.05 -2.95 -21.88
CA HIS A 218 3.92 -3.05 -23.33
C HIS A 218 2.68 -2.27 -23.83
N PRO A 219 2.51 -1.98 -25.14
CA PRO A 219 1.42 -1.14 -25.66
C PRO A 219 -0.01 -1.53 -25.24
N GLY A 220 -0.28 -2.81 -24.97
CA GLY A 220 -1.59 -3.27 -24.49
C GLY A 220 -1.82 -3.14 -22.98
N CYS A 221 -0.89 -2.56 -22.24
CA CYS A 221 -0.97 -2.39 -20.79
C CYS A 221 -2.01 -1.32 -20.42
N PRO A 222 -2.87 -1.54 -19.41
CA PRO A 222 -3.75 -0.51 -18.91
C PRO A 222 -2.98 0.75 -18.50
N ASP A 223 -3.57 1.91 -18.78
CA ASP A 223 -3.09 3.23 -18.34
C ASP A 223 -1.67 3.64 -18.77
N LEU A 224 -1.09 2.92 -19.73
CA LEU A 224 0.31 3.08 -20.15
C LEU A 224 0.68 4.53 -20.51
N THR A 225 -0.22 5.27 -21.16
CA THR A 225 -0.06 6.69 -21.51
C THR A 225 0.22 7.61 -20.31
N TYR A 226 -0.19 7.21 -19.11
CA TYR A 226 -0.07 8.03 -17.89
C TYR A 226 1.10 7.60 -16.99
N ILE A 227 1.63 6.40 -17.19
CA ILE A 227 2.67 5.80 -16.33
C ILE A 227 3.96 5.49 -17.08
N ALA A 228 4.06 5.82 -18.36
CA ALA A 228 5.24 5.52 -19.15
C ALA A 228 5.49 6.52 -20.28
N LYS A 229 6.72 6.49 -20.78
CA LYS A 229 7.19 7.21 -21.96
C LYS A 229 7.98 6.27 -22.85
N THR A 230 8.19 6.65 -24.09
CA THR A 230 9.17 5.98 -24.96
C THR A 230 10.60 6.26 -24.46
N ALA A 231 11.57 5.44 -24.85
CA ALA A 231 12.96 5.57 -24.41
C ALA A 231 13.63 6.90 -24.84
N ASP A 232 13.16 7.53 -25.92
CA ASP A 232 13.54 8.87 -26.37
C ASP A 232 12.80 10.00 -25.61
N GLY A 233 11.93 9.65 -24.66
CA GLY A 233 11.23 10.57 -23.77
C GLY A 233 9.94 11.15 -24.32
N ALA A 234 9.43 10.64 -25.45
CA ALA A 234 8.16 11.06 -26.01
C ALA A 234 6.96 10.48 -25.22
N PRO A 235 5.84 11.21 -25.14
CA PRO A 235 4.61 10.67 -24.57
C PRO A 235 4.10 9.45 -25.35
N ILE A 236 3.60 8.46 -24.64
CA ILE A 236 2.93 7.30 -25.24
C ILE A 236 1.52 7.71 -25.67
N THR A 237 1.13 7.36 -26.89
CA THR A 237 -0.22 7.60 -27.43
C THR A 237 -0.67 6.35 -28.15
N GLU A 238 -1.93 5.95 -27.96
CA GLU A 238 -2.50 4.71 -28.52
C GLU A 238 -2.24 4.55 -30.03
N ASP A 239 -2.23 5.66 -30.79
CA ASP A 239 -2.05 5.66 -32.25
C ASP A 239 -0.60 5.56 -32.72
N LYS A 240 0.40 5.85 -31.87
CA LYS A 240 1.82 5.98 -32.28
C LYS A 240 2.76 4.96 -31.68
N THR A 241 2.33 4.22 -30.66
CA THR A 241 3.21 3.29 -29.96
C THR A 241 3.14 1.92 -30.62
N THR A 242 4.19 1.58 -31.38
CA THR A 242 4.35 0.25 -31.98
C THR A 242 5.01 -0.70 -30.98
N SER A 243 4.92 -2.01 -31.23
CA SER A 243 5.58 -3.05 -30.41
C SER A 243 7.11 -2.98 -30.44
N GLU A 244 7.70 -2.17 -31.33
CA GLU A 244 9.15 -2.05 -31.51
C GLU A 244 9.78 -0.91 -30.71
N GLN A 245 8.98 0.01 -30.18
CA GLN A 245 9.50 1.10 -29.36
C GLN A 245 9.82 0.60 -27.95
N GLU A 246 11.03 0.89 -27.47
CA GLU A 246 11.37 0.66 -26.06
C GLU A 246 10.58 1.61 -25.17
N ILE A 247 9.85 1.05 -24.20
CA ILE A 247 8.97 1.76 -23.28
C ILE A 247 9.63 1.78 -21.89
N ARG A 248 9.58 2.93 -21.22
CA ARG A 248 10.13 3.12 -19.88
C ARG A 248 9.07 3.61 -18.93
N LEU A 249 8.98 2.97 -17.77
CA LEU A 249 8.11 3.38 -16.68
C LEU A 249 8.54 4.77 -16.19
N THR A 250 7.59 5.68 -16.04
CA THR A 250 7.79 7.02 -15.50
C THR A 250 6.48 7.62 -15.04
N PHE A 251 6.51 8.44 -13.98
CA PHE A 251 5.34 9.18 -13.51
C PHE A 251 5.32 10.64 -14.01
N ASP A 252 6.04 10.95 -15.10
CA ASP A 252 6.16 12.29 -15.66
C ASP A 252 4.81 12.95 -15.99
N TYR A 253 3.83 12.17 -16.44
CA TYR A 253 2.47 12.68 -16.68
C TYR A 253 1.84 13.17 -15.37
N LEU A 254 1.86 12.33 -14.32
CA LEU A 254 1.32 12.66 -13.00
C LEU A 254 2.03 13.85 -12.37
N MET A 255 3.36 13.89 -12.45
CA MET A 255 4.18 15.02 -12.00
C MET A 255 3.89 16.31 -12.79
N GLY A 256 3.41 16.18 -14.02
CA GLY A 256 3.04 17.28 -14.90
C GLY A 256 1.61 17.77 -14.73
N ASP A 257 0.72 17.01 -14.09
CA ASP A 257 -0.69 17.33 -13.99
C ASP A 257 -1.01 18.09 -12.69
N PRO A 258 -1.42 19.37 -12.77
CA PRO A 258 -1.81 20.14 -11.59
C PRO A 258 -2.96 19.52 -10.79
N LYS A 259 -3.85 18.75 -11.43
CA LYS A 259 -4.97 18.09 -10.73
C LYS A 259 -4.45 17.04 -9.74
N PHE A 260 -3.51 16.20 -10.17
CA PHE A 260 -2.91 15.17 -9.33
C PHE A 260 -2.16 15.79 -8.14
N ILE A 261 -1.27 16.75 -8.44
CA ILE A 261 -0.47 17.43 -7.41
C ILE A 261 -1.37 18.14 -6.40
N LYS A 262 -2.42 18.84 -6.86
CA LYS A 262 -3.38 19.49 -5.98
C LYS A 262 -4.14 18.48 -5.12
N LEU A 263 -4.58 17.36 -5.68
CA LEU A 263 -5.29 16.30 -4.95
C LEU A 263 -4.43 15.77 -3.81
N MET A 264 -3.18 15.39 -4.09
CA MET A 264 -2.28 14.82 -3.09
C MET A 264 -1.92 15.84 -2.00
N ARG A 265 -1.49 17.05 -2.37
CA ARG A 265 -1.18 18.12 -1.42
C ARG A 265 -2.36 18.46 -0.51
N THR A 266 -3.54 18.65 -1.09
CA THR A 266 -4.73 19.03 -0.33
C THR A 266 -5.15 17.90 0.62
N SER A 267 -4.98 16.64 0.20
CA SER A 267 -5.34 15.48 1.02
C SER A 267 -4.39 15.34 2.22
N LEU A 268 -3.07 15.39 1.98
CA LEU A 268 -2.06 15.33 3.05
C LEU A 268 -2.24 16.48 4.05
N MET A 269 -2.36 17.72 3.57
CA MET A 269 -2.59 18.89 4.42
C MET A 269 -3.87 18.77 5.25
N ARG A 270 -4.96 18.25 4.67
CA ARG A 270 -6.22 18.07 5.40
C ARG A 270 -6.10 17.00 6.48
N LEU A 271 -5.41 15.90 6.21
CA LEU A 271 -5.19 14.84 7.19
C LEU A 271 -4.29 15.32 8.32
N GLU A 272 -3.16 15.96 8.00
CA GLU A 272 -2.25 16.56 8.99
C GLU A 272 -2.97 17.55 9.90
N ASN A 273 -3.80 18.45 9.34
CA ASN A 273 -4.60 19.39 10.14
C ASN A 273 -5.59 18.71 11.09
N VAL A 274 -6.05 17.49 10.79
CA VAL A 274 -6.95 16.73 11.67
C VAL A 274 -6.16 16.00 12.76
N TYR A 275 -4.99 15.49 12.42
CA TYR A 275 -4.10 14.81 13.37
C TYR A 275 -3.32 15.78 14.27
N ASP A 276 -3.20 17.05 13.88
CA ASP A 276 -2.40 18.10 14.55
C ASP A 276 -0.91 17.71 14.72
N THR A 277 -0.42 16.89 13.79
CA THR A 277 0.96 16.42 13.72
C THR A 277 1.26 15.96 12.30
N PRO A 278 2.52 15.99 11.82
CA PRO A 278 2.87 15.43 10.54
C PRO A 278 2.41 13.98 10.40
N ILE A 279 1.98 13.61 9.19
CA ILE A 279 1.40 12.30 8.90
C ILE A 279 2.12 11.61 7.74
N ILE A 280 2.01 10.29 7.75
CA ILE A 280 2.35 9.41 6.64
C ILE A 280 1.10 8.62 6.25
N VAL A 281 0.91 8.47 4.95
CA VAL A 281 -0.30 7.92 4.33
C VAL A 281 0.08 6.89 3.29
N GLU A 282 -0.52 5.71 3.39
CA GLU A 282 -0.56 4.75 2.29
C GLU A 282 -1.78 4.99 1.43
N PHE A 283 -1.61 4.94 0.11
CA PHE A 283 -2.70 5.20 -0.81
C PHE A 283 -2.64 4.38 -2.09
N VAL A 284 -3.81 4.33 -2.75
CA VAL A 284 -3.96 3.93 -4.15
C VAL A 284 -4.65 5.06 -4.90
N VAL A 285 -4.24 5.27 -6.15
CA VAL A 285 -4.91 6.20 -7.07
C VAL A 285 -5.42 5.44 -8.28
N ASP A 286 -6.73 5.48 -8.48
CA ASP A 286 -7.34 5.06 -9.74
C ASP A 286 -7.30 6.23 -10.73
N LEU A 287 -6.90 5.92 -11.96
CA LEU A 287 -6.97 6.83 -13.09
C LEU A 287 -8.34 6.70 -13.77
N MET A 288 -8.98 7.84 -14.05
CA MET A 288 -10.29 7.90 -14.69
C MET A 288 -10.20 8.76 -15.97
N PRO A 289 -9.75 8.18 -17.09
CA PRO A 289 -9.71 8.87 -18.38
C PRO A 289 -11.09 9.40 -18.77
N ASN A 290 -11.12 10.62 -19.31
CA ASN A 290 -12.31 11.28 -19.80
C ASN A 290 -12.00 12.20 -20.99
N ALA A 291 -13.02 12.81 -21.58
CA ALA A 291 -12.88 13.65 -22.78
C ALA A 291 -11.94 14.87 -22.60
N SER A 292 -11.67 15.30 -21.37
CA SER A 292 -10.81 16.45 -21.05
C SER A 292 -9.45 16.04 -20.45
N GLY A 293 -9.07 14.76 -20.52
CA GLY A 293 -7.82 14.24 -19.97
C GLY A 293 -8.07 13.10 -18.99
N VAL A 294 -7.53 13.20 -17.78
CA VAL A 294 -7.73 12.21 -16.72
C VAL A 294 -8.18 12.91 -15.44
N ASP A 295 -9.05 12.24 -14.69
CA ASP A 295 -9.36 12.57 -13.31
C ASP A 295 -8.83 11.45 -12.39
N TYR A 296 -8.66 11.78 -11.12
CA TYR A 296 -8.02 10.89 -10.14
C TYR A 296 -8.97 10.58 -9.01
N LYS A 297 -8.98 9.32 -8.59
CA LYS A 297 -9.67 8.90 -7.37
C LYS A 297 -8.67 8.36 -6.38
N LEU A 298 -8.44 9.15 -5.32
CA LEU A 298 -7.56 8.78 -4.22
C LEU A 298 -8.31 7.89 -3.22
N PHE A 299 -7.68 6.78 -2.86
CA PHE A 299 -8.08 5.91 -1.76
C PHE A 299 -7.00 5.93 -0.71
N ILE A 300 -7.33 6.42 0.47
CA ILE A 300 -6.47 6.31 1.66
C ILE A 300 -6.63 4.89 2.19
N LEU A 301 -5.53 4.15 2.28
CA LEU A 301 -5.50 2.79 2.81
C LEU A 301 -5.16 2.80 4.29
N GLN A 302 -4.23 3.66 4.69
CA GLN A 302 -3.79 3.85 6.07
C GLN A 302 -3.28 5.27 6.24
N CYS A 303 -3.43 5.83 7.44
CA CYS A 303 -2.93 7.14 7.82
C CYS A 303 -2.51 7.08 9.28
N HIS A 304 -1.29 7.47 9.58
CA HIS A 304 -0.81 7.57 10.96
C HIS A 304 0.14 8.76 11.10
N PRO A 305 0.35 9.25 12.33
CA PRO A 305 1.39 10.22 12.60
C PRO A 305 2.76 9.73 12.17
N TYR A 306 3.53 10.66 11.64
CA TYR A 306 4.95 10.47 11.43
C TYR A 306 5.64 10.56 12.79
N LEU A 307 6.16 9.44 13.26
CA LEU A 307 7.01 9.39 14.44
C LEU A 307 8.45 9.48 13.93
N ASP A 308 9.18 10.49 14.41
CA ASP A 308 10.62 10.55 14.21
C ASP A 308 11.21 9.42 15.07
N ASP A 309 11.69 8.36 14.45
CA ASP A 309 12.48 7.34 15.13
C ASP A 309 13.77 8.04 15.53
N GLY A 310 13.74 8.70 16.70
CA GLY A 310 14.82 9.57 17.15
C GLY A 310 16.16 8.84 17.12
N GLU A 311 17.00 9.23 16.16
CA GLU A 311 18.47 9.13 16.25
C GLU A 311 19.04 10.44 16.81
#